data_AF-A0A136LRY1-F1
#
_entry.id   AF-A0A136LRY1-F1
#
_cell.length_a   1.000
_cell.length_b   1.000
_cell.length_c   1.000
_cell.angle_alpha   90.00
_cell.angle_beta   90.00
_cell.angle_gamma   90.00
#
_symmetry.space_group_name_H-M   'P 1'
#
loop_
_entity.id
_entity.type
_entity.pdbx_description
1 polymer ?
#
loop_
_entity_poly.entity_id
_entity_poly.type
_entity_poly.pdbx_seq_one_letter_code
_entity_poly.pdbx_strand_id
1 'polypeptide(L)'
;MADKLDIVLEFNDIKDLFTAPEYDPFDKLSYEAAGLDIIANYLEAHPIHVKASAVIYLPPDQITPDLPVKFQEALKRFKDRRIISNKNAILSNKNDGWRMVIYSTILVFIVTLVSIMLGTVIENEAVVQALFPVVTIILWVIIWQPVEALFFENRPLWRMNRVWKKVATMPFEFKPGPAPDSNIGATGVELD
;
A
#
# COMPACT_ATOMS: atom_id res chain seq x y z
N MET A 1 -24.95 0.71 -15.00
CA MET A 1 -25.22 0.44 -13.57
C MET A 1 -24.09 1.07 -12.79
N ALA A 2 -24.38 1.90 -11.78
CA ALA A 2 -23.31 2.57 -11.03
C ALA A 2 -22.60 1.52 -10.18
N ASP A 3 -21.33 1.24 -10.50
CA ASP A 3 -20.48 0.32 -9.75
C ASP A 3 -20.43 0.78 -8.28
N LYS A 4 -21.05 -0.01 -7.40
CA LYS A 4 -21.13 0.23 -5.95
C LYS A 4 -20.55 -0.99 -5.27
N LEU A 5 -19.52 -0.75 -4.48
CA LEU A 5 -18.79 -1.78 -3.79
C LEU A 5 -19.42 -2.00 -2.41
N ASP A 6 -20.11 -3.13 -2.24
CA ASP A 6 -20.67 -3.54 -0.95
C ASP A 6 -19.78 -4.62 -0.32
N ILE A 7 -19.14 -4.25 0.80
CA ILE A 7 -18.22 -5.11 1.53
C ILE A 7 -18.97 -5.70 2.72
N VAL A 8 -19.01 -7.01 2.84
CA VAL A 8 -19.65 -7.71 3.96
C VAL A 8 -18.59 -8.46 4.74
N LEU A 9 -18.52 -8.21 6.05
CA LEU A 9 -17.58 -8.89 6.95
C LEU A 9 -18.31 -9.32 8.21
N GLU A 10 -17.93 -10.47 8.74
CA GLU A 10 -18.43 -11.04 9.99
C GLU A 10 -17.26 -11.23 10.96
N PHE A 11 -17.43 -10.83 12.22
CA PHE A 11 -16.40 -10.93 13.26
C PHE A 11 -16.99 -11.45 14.56
N ASN A 12 -16.14 -12.08 15.39
CA ASN A 12 -16.49 -12.54 16.73
C ASN A 12 -16.38 -11.41 17.77
N ASP A 13 -15.43 -10.48 17.62
CA ASP A 13 -15.31 -9.29 18.47
C ASP A 13 -15.15 -8.03 17.60
N ILE A 14 -15.79 -6.93 17.99
CA ILE A 14 -15.57 -5.63 17.35
C ILE A 14 -14.10 -5.20 17.37
N LYS A 15 -13.29 -5.69 18.33
CA LYS A 15 -11.84 -5.45 18.38
C LYS A 15 -11.11 -5.98 17.15
N ASP A 16 -11.63 -7.03 16.51
CA ASP A 16 -11.02 -7.69 15.34
C ASP A 16 -11.03 -6.76 14.11
N LEU A 17 -11.88 -5.72 14.11
CA LEU A 17 -11.84 -4.66 13.11
C LEU A 17 -10.55 -3.83 13.21
N PHE A 18 -10.03 -3.63 14.42
CA PHE A 18 -8.91 -2.73 14.70
C PHE A 18 -7.59 -3.46 14.95
N THR A 19 -7.66 -4.72 15.38
CA THR A 19 -6.51 -5.55 15.75
C THR A 19 -6.64 -6.88 15.04
N ALA A 20 -5.52 -7.40 14.50
CA ALA A 20 -5.53 -8.75 13.96
C ALA A 20 -5.79 -9.75 15.11
N PRO A 21 -6.79 -10.63 14.99
CA PRO A 21 -6.99 -11.70 15.97
C PRO A 21 -5.83 -12.71 15.91
N GLU A 22 -5.69 -13.53 16.94
CA GLU A 22 -4.79 -14.69 16.86
C GLU A 22 -5.33 -15.64 15.79
N TYR A 23 -4.48 -15.96 14.81
CA TYR A 23 -4.86 -16.83 13.71
C TYR A 23 -5.16 -18.23 14.24
N ASP A 24 -6.41 -18.66 14.07
CA ASP A 24 -6.86 -20.01 14.36
C ASP A 24 -7.43 -20.63 13.08
N PRO A 25 -6.76 -21.64 12.49
CA PRO A 25 -7.22 -22.27 11.27
C PRO A 25 -8.55 -23.04 11.43
N PHE A 26 -9.02 -23.26 12.67
CA PHE A 26 -10.30 -23.89 12.96
C PHE A 26 -11.45 -22.88 13.14
N ASP A 27 -11.14 -21.59 13.33
CA ASP A 27 -12.13 -20.53 13.39
C ASP A 27 -12.32 -19.91 11.99
N LYS A 28 -13.50 -20.12 11.41
CA LYS A 28 -13.84 -19.59 10.08
C LYS A 28 -13.86 -18.06 10.02
N LEU A 29 -13.94 -17.39 11.17
CA LEU A 29 -13.99 -15.94 11.30
C LEU A 29 -12.66 -15.36 11.79
N SER A 30 -11.63 -16.18 12.01
CA SER A 30 -10.30 -15.72 12.35
C SER A 30 -9.59 -15.25 11.08
N TYR A 31 -9.48 -13.93 10.93
CA TYR A 31 -8.72 -13.31 9.85
C TYR A 31 -7.27 -13.09 10.28
N GLU A 32 -6.31 -13.31 9.37
CA GLU A 32 -4.89 -13.01 9.62
C GLU A 32 -4.60 -11.50 9.76
N ALA A 33 -5.55 -10.65 9.36
CA ALA A 33 -5.42 -9.20 9.36
C ALA A 33 -6.60 -8.54 10.07
N ALA A 34 -6.38 -7.33 10.58
CA ALA A 34 -7.46 -6.51 11.13
C ALA A 34 -8.53 -6.22 10.06
N GLY A 35 -9.80 -6.23 10.44
CA GLY A 35 -10.91 -6.03 9.50
C GLY A 35 -10.83 -4.73 8.69
N LEU A 36 -10.37 -3.64 9.30
CA LEU A 36 -10.14 -2.38 8.57
C LEU A 36 -9.01 -2.46 7.54
N ASP A 37 -7.99 -3.28 7.79
CA ASP A 37 -6.91 -3.52 6.82
C ASP A 37 -7.43 -4.38 5.65
N ILE A 38 -8.32 -5.34 5.89
CA ILE A 38 -9.02 -6.11 4.84
C ILE A 38 -9.85 -5.19 3.93
N ILE A 39 -10.66 -4.30 4.54
CA ILE A 39 -11.45 -3.30 3.81
C ILE A 39 -10.53 -2.38 3.00
N ALA A 40 -9.43 -1.90 3.60
CA ALA A 40 -8.48 -1.03 2.94
C ALA A 40 -7.84 -1.72 1.72
N ASN A 41 -7.37 -2.96 1.87
CA ASN A 41 -6.79 -3.74 0.78
C ASN A 41 -7.79 -3.98 -0.35
N TYR A 42 -9.05 -4.29 0.00
CA TYR A 42 -10.11 -4.48 -0.99
C TYR A 42 -10.42 -3.18 -1.76
N LEU A 43 -10.46 -2.04 -1.07
CA LEU A 43 -10.62 -0.73 -1.70
C LEU A 43 -9.40 -0.31 -2.52
N GLU A 44 -8.20 -0.74 -2.13
CA GLU A 44 -6.98 -0.46 -2.87
C GLU A 44 -7.01 -1.15 -4.24
N ALA A 45 -7.56 -2.37 -4.34
CA ALA A 45 -7.70 -3.09 -5.60
C ALA A 45 -8.64 -2.40 -6.61
N HIS A 46 -9.52 -1.51 -6.14
CA HIS A 46 -10.54 -0.87 -6.96
C HIS A 46 -10.26 0.62 -7.25
N PRO A 47 -10.86 1.20 -8.30
CA PRO A 47 -10.75 2.63 -8.56
C PRO A 47 -11.31 3.46 -7.39
N ILE A 48 -10.55 4.46 -6.96
CA ILE A 48 -10.88 5.26 -5.76
C ILE A 48 -12.23 6.00 -5.86
N HIS A 49 -12.72 6.27 -7.08
CA HIS A 49 -13.98 6.98 -7.33
C HIS A 49 -15.24 6.12 -7.17
N VAL A 50 -15.10 4.78 -7.12
CA VAL A 50 -16.22 3.85 -6.90
C VAL A 50 -16.86 4.12 -5.54
N LYS A 51 -18.18 4.16 -5.44
CA LYS A 51 -18.84 4.32 -4.13
C LYS A 51 -18.71 3.01 -3.36
N ALA A 52 -18.38 3.08 -2.07
CA ALA A 52 -18.22 1.89 -1.24
C ALA A 52 -19.02 2.03 0.07
N SER A 53 -19.52 0.90 0.55
CA SER A 53 -20.18 0.73 1.85
C SER A 53 -19.73 -0.57 2.49
N ALA A 54 -19.73 -0.63 3.82
CA ALA A 54 -19.46 -1.86 4.55
C ALA A 54 -20.60 -2.23 5.49
N VAL A 55 -20.96 -3.51 5.50
CA VAL A 55 -21.88 -4.13 6.45
C VAL A 55 -21.06 -5.07 7.32
N ILE A 56 -21.10 -4.82 8.63
CA ILE A 56 -20.35 -5.58 9.63
C ILE A 56 -21.35 -6.37 10.47
N TYR A 57 -21.22 -7.69 10.43
CA TYR A 57 -21.98 -8.61 11.26
C TYR A 57 -21.23 -8.86 12.57
N LEU A 58 -21.92 -8.65 13.69
CA LEU A 58 -21.39 -8.83 15.03
C LEU A 58 -22.38 -9.65 15.89
N PRO A 59 -21.88 -10.32 16.93
CA PRO A 59 -22.72 -10.92 17.94
C PRO A 59 -23.68 -9.88 18.56
N PRO A 60 -24.96 -10.23 18.77
CA PRO A 60 -25.98 -9.28 19.20
C PRO A 60 -25.70 -8.66 20.58
N ASP A 61 -24.93 -9.34 21.43
CA ASP A 61 -24.44 -8.87 22.72
C ASP A 61 -23.45 -7.69 22.62
N GLN A 62 -22.81 -7.51 21.47
CA GLN A 62 -21.87 -6.41 21.24
C GLN A 62 -22.50 -5.20 20.56
N ILE A 63 -23.73 -5.33 20.05
CA ILE A 63 -24.44 -4.25 19.38
C ILE A 63 -25.13 -3.38 20.42
N THR A 64 -24.39 -2.39 20.92
CA THR A 64 -24.92 -1.38 21.83
C THR A 64 -25.44 -0.16 21.06
N PRO A 65 -26.43 0.60 21.60
CA PRO A 65 -26.98 1.78 20.92
C PRO A 65 -25.94 2.89 20.65
N ASP A 66 -24.87 2.93 21.44
CA ASP A 66 -23.76 3.88 21.33
C ASP A 66 -22.60 3.35 20.47
N LEU A 67 -22.69 2.11 19.96
CA LEU A 67 -21.66 1.47 19.16
C LEU A 67 -21.27 2.29 17.93
N PRO A 68 -22.19 2.86 17.12
CA PRO A 68 -21.81 3.62 15.93
C PRO A 68 -20.99 4.86 16.28
N VAL A 69 -21.32 5.54 17.39
CA VAL A 69 -20.61 6.75 17.84
C VAL A 69 -19.21 6.38 18.34
N LYS A 70 -19.11 5.37 19.21
CA LYS A 70 -17.82 4.84 19.71
C LYS A 70 -16.93 4.34 18.57
N PHE A 71 -17.51 3.66 17.59
CA PHE A 71 -16.80 3.18 16.41
C PHE A 71 -16.25 4.34 15.58
N GLN A 72 -17.05 5.38 15.32
CA GLN A 72 -16.58 6.55 14.56
C GLN A 72 -15.43 7.27 15.28
N GLU A 73 -15.48 7.40 16.60
CA GLU A 73 -14.38 7.95 17.38
C GLU A 73 -13.12 7.08 17.32
N ALA A 74 -13.28 5.76 17.47
CA ALA A 74 -12.18 4.80 17.38
C ALA A 74 -11.55 4.80 15.97
N LEU A 75 -12.37 4.83 14.92
CA LEU A 75 -11.95 4.91 13.53
C LEU A 75 -11.17 6.18 13.24
N LYS A 76 -11.60 7.33 13.79
CA LYS A 76 -10.85 8.58 13.67
C LYS A 76 -9.47 8.48 14.31
N ARG A 77 -9.38 7.95 15.55
CA ARG A 77 -8.09 7.73 16.24
C ARG A 77 -7.19 6.75 15.49
N PHE A 78 -7.77 5.69 14.93
CA PHE A 78 -7.05 4.68 14.16
C PHE A 78 -6.48 5.28 12.86
N LYS A 79 -7.33 6.00 12.11
CA LYS A 79 -6.95 6.74 10.90
C LYS A 79 -5.81 7.72 11.17
N ASP A 80 -5.92 8.54 12.22
CA ASP A 80 -4.89 9.54 12.53
C ASP A 80 -3.55 8.87 12.83
N ARG A 81 -3.55 7.77 13.60
CA ARG A 81 -2.35 6.96 13.85
C ARG A 81 -1.78 6.34 12.57
N ARG A 82 -2.61 5.77 11.69
CA ARG A 82 -2.16 5.21 10.41
C ARG A 82 -1.62 6.27 9.45
N ILE A 83 -2.25 7.45 9.36
CA ILE A 83 -1.75 8.55 8.53
C ILE A 83 -0.40 9.05 9.04
N ILE A 84 -0.21 9.17 10.36
CA ILE A 84 1.08 9.55 10.94
C ILE A 84 2.14 8.49 10.64
N SER A 85 1.82 7.21 10.82
CA SER A 85 2.71 6.09 10.48
C SER A 85 3.10 6.11 8.99
N ASN A 86 2.13 6.29 8.09
CA ASN A 86 2.38 6.40 6.65
C ASN A 86 3.24 7.64 6.32
N LYS A 87 3.02 8.77 6.97
CA LYS A 87 3.86 9.97 6.78
C LYS A 87 5.30 9.72 7.23
N ASN A 88 5.50 9.04 8.36
CA ASN A 88 6.82 8.68 8.84
C ASN A 88 7.51 7.68 7.89
N ALA A 89 6.76 6.71 7.36
CA ALA A 89 7.24 5.79 6.34
C ALA A 89 7.64 6.54 5.06
N ILE A 90 6.84 7.51 4.59
CA ILE A 90 7.20 8.38 3.45
C ILE A 90 8.50 9.15 3.74
N LEU A 91 8.66 9.71 4.94
CA LEU A 91 9.88 10.44 5.30
C LEU A 91 11.11 9.53 5.35
N SER A 92 10.97 8.33 5.91
CA SER A 92 12.02 7.31 5.90
C SER A 92 12.40 6.92 4.48
N ASN A 93 11.40 6.64 3.63
CA ASN A 93 11.61 6.22 2.26
C ASN A 93 12.22 7.33 1.39
N LYS A 94 11.87 8.60 1.65
CA LYS A 94 12.53 9.75 1.00
C LYS A 94 14.00 9.84 1.37
N ASN A 95 14.36 9.62 2.64
CA ASN A 95 15.76 9.64 3.06
C ASN A 95 16.57 8.51 2.39
N ASP A 96 16.00 7.32 2.26
CA ASP A 96 16.68 6.20 1.59
C ASP A 96 16.76 6.40 0.07
N GLY A 97 15.70 6.93 -0.56
CA GLY A 97 15.73 7.33 -1.97
C GLY A 97 16.76 8.42 -2.27
N TRP A 98 16.91 9.42 -1.40
CA TRP A 98 17.96 10.45 -1.54
C TRP A 98 19.36 9.86 -1.40
N ARG A 99 19.57 8.89 -0.50
CA ARG A 99 20.84 8.18 -0.38
C ARG A 99 21.17 7.41 -1.65
N MET A 100 20.20 6.71 -2.25
CA MET A 100 20.40 6.01 -3.52
C MET A 100 20.79 6.97 -4.64
N VAL A 101 20.14 8.13 -4.74
CA VAL A 101 20.49 9.18 -5.72
C VAL A 101 21.90 9.71 -5.50
N ILE A 102 22.33 9.90 -4.25
CA ILE A 102 23.69 10.34 -3.94
C ILE A 102 24.70 9.27 -4.38
N TYR A 103 24.48 8.00 -4.02
CA TYR A 103 25.39 6.92 -4.41
C TYR A 103 25.48 6.73 -5.92
N SER A 104 24.35 6.78 -6.63
CA SER A 104 24.34 6.68 -8.10
C SER A 104 25.05 7.87 -8.75
N THR A 105 24.86 9.09 -8.23
CA THR A 105 25.52 10.29 -8.74
C THR A 105 27.04 10.22 -8.55
N ILE A 106 27.50 9.80 -7.37
CA ILE A 106 28.92 9.60 -7.09
C ILE A 106 29.51 8.54 -8.02
N LEU A 107 28.81 7.42 -8.22
CA LEU A 107 29.30 6.34 -9.07
C LEU A 107 29.38 6.76 -10.55
N VAL A 108 28.37 7.44 -11.08
CA VAL A 108 28.38 8.02 -12.43
C VAL A 108 29.54 9.00 -12.59
N PHE A 109 29.77 9.86 -11.58
CA PHE A 109 30.89 10.79 -11.57
C PHE A 109 32.24 10.07 -11.65
N ILE A 110 32.44 9.02 -10.84
CA ILE A 110 33.67 8.21 -10.85
C ILE A 110 33.87 7.53 -12.22
N VAL A 111 32.84 6.88 -12.76
CA VAL A 111 32.93 6.19 -14.05
C VAL A 111 33.24 7.17 -15.19
N THR A 112 32.64 8.36 -15.16
CA THR A 112 32.91 9.42 -16.15
C THR A 112 34.35 9.91 -16.04
N LEU A 113 34.83 10.16 -14.82
CA LEU A 113 36.19 10.64 -14.58
C LEU A 113 37.24 9.61 -15.00
N VAL A 114 37.02 8.33 -14.68
CA VAL A 114 37.89 7.22 -15.13
C VAL A 114 37.89 7.11 -16.65
N SER A 115 36.74 7.27 -17.31
CA SER A 115 36.63 7.22 -18.77
C SER A 115 37.41 8.35 -19.45
N ILE A 116 37.34 9.58 -18.91
CA ILE A 116 38.12 10.71 -19.41
C ILE A 116 39.62 10.47 -19.22
N MET A 117 40.04 9.99 -18.03
CA MET A 117 41.45 9.69 -17.77
C MET A 117 41.98 8.58 -18.69
N LEU A 118 41.23 7.51 -18.90
CA LEU A 118 41.59 6.44 -19.83
C LEU A 118 41.73 6.95 -21.26
N GLY A 119 40.86 7.87 -21.71
CA GLY A 119 40.97 8.50 -23.02
C GLY A 119 42.23 9.37 -23.19
N THR A 120 42.81 9.87 -22.09
CA THR A 120 44.09 10.61 -22.13
C THR A 120 45.33 9.71 -22.05
N VAL A 121 45.19 8.47 -21.58
CA VAL A 121 46.32 7.53 -21.37
C VAL A 121 46.40 6.47 -22.47
N ILE A 122 45.27 6.07 -23.04
CA ILE A 122 45.20 5.06 -24.09
C ILE A 122 45.23 5.76 -25.45
N GLU A 123 46.39 5.71 -26.12
CA GLU A 123 46.55 6.26 -27.48
C GLU A 123 45.90 5.37 -28.56
N ASN A 124 45.55 4.12 -28.23
CA ASN A 124 44.96 3.18 -29.18
C ASN A 124 43.44 3.40 -29.34
N GLU A 125 43.07 4.04 -30.44
CA GLU A 125 41.69 4.39 -30.79
C GLU A 125 40.76 3.15 -30.90
N ALA A 126 41.27 2.00 -31.32
CA ALA A 126 40.48 0.76 -31.43
C ALA A 126 40.08 0.22 -30.05
N VAL A 127 40.94 0.37 -29.04
CA VAL A 127 40.64 -0.03 -27.66
C VAL A 127 39.60 0.91 -27.05
N VAL A 128 39.69 2.22 -27.31
CA VAL A 128 38.70 3.21 -26.85
C VAL A 128 37.33 2.94 -27.48
N GLN A 129 37.27 2.69 -28.78
CA GLN A 129 36.02 2.37 -29.48
C GLN A 129 35.38 1.07 -28.97
N ALA A 130 36.18 0.07 -28.59
CA ALA A 130 35.68 -1.18 -28.02
C ALA A 130 35.15 -1.02 -26.58
N LEU A 131 35.75 -0.15 -25.76
CA LEU A 131 35.36 0.08 -24.37
C LEU A 131 34.16 1.02 -24.21
N PHE A 132 33.98 1.97 -25.12
CA PHE A 132 32.88 2.94 -25.09
C PHE A 132 31.48 2.32 -24.93
N PRO A 133 31.07 1.28 -25.69
CA PRO A 133 29.76 0.67 -25.50
C PRO A 133 29.62 -0.05 -24.15
N VAL A 134 30.70 -0.64 -23.62
CA VAL A 134 30.69 -1.32 -22.30
C VAL A 134 30.44 -0.31 -21.19
N VAL A 135 31.17 0.82 -21.20
CA VAL A 135 30.98 1.92 -20.24
C VAL A 135 29.58 2.48 -20.35
N THR A 136 29.06 2.67 -21.57
CA THR A 136 27.71 3.18 -21.80
C THR A 136 26.64 2.28 -21.17
N ILE A 137 26.75 0.96 -21.32
CA ILE A 137 25.83 -0.01 -20.72
C ILE A 137 25.90 0.08 -19.19
N ILE A 138 27.09 0.12 -18.61
CA ILE A 138 27.29 0.23 -17.15
C ILE A 138 26.65 1.52 -16.62
N LEU A 139 26.92 2.65 -17.28
CA LEU A 139 26.38 3.96 -16.89
C LEU A 139 24.85 3.97 -16.94
N TRP A 140 24.26 3.38 -17.99
CA TRP A 140 22.81 3.26 -18.14
C TRP A 140 22.18 2.40 -17.02
N VAL A 141 22.77 1.25 -16.69
CA VAL A 141 22.28 0.38 -15.60
C VAL A 141 22.33 1.08 -14.25
N ILE A 142 23.40 1.84 -13.98
CA ILE A 142 23.56 2.62 -12.74
C ILE A 142 22.52 3.75 -12.65
N ILE A 143 22.20 4.39 -13.78
CA ILE A 143 21.22 5.48 -13.82
C ILE A 143 19.79 4.96 -13.68
N TRP A 144 19.50 3.72 -14.09
CA TRP A 144 18.12 3.22 -14.08
C TRP A 144 17.55 3.02 -12.66
N GLN A 145 18.31 2.44 -11.72
CA GLN A 145 17.85 2.21 -10.35
C GLN A 145 17.38 3.46 -9.58
N PRO A 146 18.12 4.57 -9.53
CA PRO A 146 17.65 5.79 -8.85
C PRO A 146 16.45 6.43 -9.55
N VAL A 147 16.37 6.32 -10.88
CA VAL A 147 15.19 6.77 -11.65
C VAL A 147 13.97 5.95 -11.24
N GLU A 148 14.10 4.63 -11.16
CA GLU A 148 13.03 3.74 -10.73
C GLU A 148 12.58 4.04 -9.29
N ALA A 149 13.53 4.17 -8.36
CA ALA A 149 13.25 4.50 -6.96
C ALA A 149 12.49 5.83 -6.82
N LEU A 150 12.91 6.87 -7.55
CA LEU A 150 12.25 8.19 -7.51
C LEU A 150 10.82 8.16 -8.07
N PHE A 151 10.60 7.45 -9.18
CA PHE A 151 9.33 7.47 -9.89
C PHE A 151 8.28 6.53 -9.28
N PHE A 152 8.68 5.35 -8.78
CA PHE A 152 7.72 4.30 -8.43
C PHE A 152 7.50 4.13 -6.92
N GLU A 153 8.48 4.41 -6.05
CA GLU A 153 8.32 4.12 -4.62
C GLU A 153 7.35 5.06 -3.89
N ASN A 154 7.15 6.28 -4.40
CA ASN A 154 6.25 7.24 -3.77
C ASN A 154 4.77 7.01 -4.11
N ARG A 155 4.47 6.40 -5.26
CA ARG A 155 3.10 6.13 -5.73
C ARG A 155 2.26 5.28 -4.75
N PRO A 156 2.74 4.14 -4.20
CA PRO A 156 1.92 3.28 -3.33
C PRO A 156 1.50 3.98 -2.03
N LEU A 157 2.41 4.74 -1.40
CA LEU A 157 2.11 5.43 -0.14
C LEU A 157 1.06 6.54 -0.30
N TRP A 158 1.05 7.22 -1.45
CA TRP A 158 0.01 8.20 -1.77
C TRP A 158 -1.36 7.54 -2.03
N ARG A 159 -1.39 6.39 -2.70
CA ARG A 159 -2.62 5.62 -2.93
C ARG A 159 -3.21 5.15 -1.59
N MET A 160 -2.38 4.57 -0.72
CA MET A 160 -2.78 4.09 0.59
C MET A 160 -3.40 5.19 1.47
N ASN A 161 -2.83 6.40 1.46
CA ASN A 161 -3.42 7.53 2.19
C ASN A 161 -4.80 7.96 1.66
N ARG A 162 -5.07 7.80 0.36
CA ARG A 162 -6.39 8.06 -0.22
C ARG A 162 -7.40 6.98 0.17
N VAL A 163 -6.96 5.72 0.20
CA VAL A 163 -7.77 4.59 0.65
C VAL A 163 -8.21 4.79 2.11
N TRP A 164 -7.29 5.10 3.03
CA TRP A 164 -7.64 5.35 4.44
C TRP A 164 -8.57 6.56 4.64
N LYS A 165 -8.45 7.59 3.80
CA LYS A 165 -9.42 8.70 3.81
C LYS A 165 -10.81 8.23 3.39
N LYS A 166 -10.91 7.35 2.39
CA LYS A 166 -12.17 6.77 1.91
C LYS A 166 -12.79 5.83 2.93
N VAL A 167 -12.01 4.94 3.55
CA VAL A 167 -12.45 4.06 4.65
C VAL A 167 -13.04 4.90 5.79
N ALA A 168 -12.45 6.04 6.12
CA ALA A 168 -12.97 6.91 7.19
C ALA A 168 -14.27 7.67 6.86
N THR A 169 -14.65 7.77 5.58
CA THR A 169 -15.84 8.52 5.13
C THR A 169 -16.94 7.64 4.59
N MET A 170 -16.66 6.35 4.37
CA MET A 170 -17.67 5.43 3.87
C MET A 170 -18.67 5.08 4.97
N PRO A 171 -19.93 4.80 4.62
CA PRO A 171 -20.93 4.40 5.61
C PRO A 171 -20.66 2.95 6.06
N PHE A 172 -20.80 2.75 7.37
CA PHE A 172 -20.73 1.46 8.04
C PHE A 172 -22.09 1.14 8.65
N GLU A 173 -22.60 -0.05 8.37
CA GLU A 173 -23.83 -0.57 8.97
C GLU A 173 -23.48 -1.78 9.83
N PHE A 174 -23.98 -1.82 11.07
CA PHE A 174 -23.78 -2.95 11.99
C PHE A 174 -25.07 -3.77 12.05
N LYS A 175 -24.97 -5.08 11.79
CA LYS A 175 -26.11 -6.00 11.80
C LYS A 175 -25.90 -7.14 12.81
N PRO A 176 -26.95 -7.51 13.56
CA PRO A 176 -26.90 -8.66 14.46
C PRO A 176 -26.95 -9.98 13.69
N GLY A 177 -26.23 -10.97 14.21
CA GLY A 177 -26.34 -12.36 13.77
C GLY A 177 -25.28 -12.76 12.73
N PRO A 178 -25.23 -14.05 12.37
CA PRO A 178 -24.32 -14.55 11.36
C PRO A 178 -24.66 -13.94 9.99
N ALA A 179 -23.66 -13.67 9.16
CA ALA A 179 -23.92 -13.22 7.80
C ALA A 179 -24.71 -14.32 7.05
N PRO A 180 -25.73 -13.97 6.25
CA PRO A 180 -26.42 -14.95 5.42
C PRO A 180 -25.40 -15.56 4.44
N ASP A 181 -25.14 -16.87 4.57
CA ASP A 181 -24.18 -17.68 3.82
C ASP A 181 -22.83 -16.99 3.53
N SER A 182 -21.90 -17.15 4.46
CA SER A 182 -20.52 -16.65 4.46
C SER A 182 -19.66 -17.20 3.31
N ASN A 183 -19.92 -16.74 2.09
CA ASN A 183 -18.87 -16.58 1.10
C ASN A 183 -18.26 -15.21 1.30
N ILE A 184 -16.95 -15.17 1.62
CA ILE A 184 -16.13 -13.98 1.44
C ILE A 184 -16.10 -13.70 -0.06
N GLY A 185 -17.10 -12.99 -0.52
CA GLY A 185 -17.27 -12.56 -1.90
C GLY A 185 -18.12 -11.32 -1.79
N ALA A 186 -17.58 -10.21 -2.25
CA ALA A 186 -18.35 -9.00 -2.45
C ALA A 186 -19.71 -9.39 -3.06
N THR A 187 -20.78 -9.15 -2.30
CA THR A 187 -22.13 -9.19 -2.84
C THR A 187 -22.25 -8.00 -3.78
N GLY A 188 -21.77 -8.17 -5.01
CA GLY A 188 -21.67 -7.11 -6.00
C GLY A 188 -21.05 -7.47 -7.36
N VAL A 189 -20.66 -8.72 -7.63
CA VAL A 189 -20.33 -9.15 -9.00
C VAL A 189 -21.01 -10.50 -9.28
N GLU A 190 -22.25 -10.45 -9.78
CA GLU A 190 -22.76 -11.52 -10.65
C GLU A 190 -21.86 -11.52 -11.89
N LEU A 191 -21.12 -12.61 -12.09
CA LEU A 191 -20.47 -12.93 -13.35
C LEU A 191 -21.52 -13.62 -14.24
N ASP A 192 -22.10 -12.85 -15.15
CA ASP A 192 -22.59 -13.37 -16.43
C ASP A 192 -21.41 -13.44 -17.43
#